data_AF-A0A1A2REG8-F1
#
_entry.id   AF-A0A1A2REG8-F1
#
_cell.length_a   1.000
_cell.length_b   1.000
_cell.length_c   1.000
_cell.angle_alpha   90.00
_cell.angle_beta   90.00
_cell.angle_gamma   90.00
#
_symmetry.space_group_name_H-M   'P 1'
#
loop_
_entity.id
_entity.type
_entity.pdbx_description
1 polymer ?
#
loop_
_entity_poly.entity_id
_entity_poly.type
_entity_poly.pdbx_seq_one_letter_code
_entity_poly.pdbx_strand_id
1 'polypeptide(L)'
;MRWLFRRLTAVVVAATGAIAATVIATPGISSAECDSNMSWNVATFECKPPPASPEWYAPKPPYAPPFASQDVPPPPPRPWWSPNEPMWSVGFHQWGAYFNGVWVPY
;
A
#
# COMPACT_ATOMS: atom_id res chain seq x y z
N MET A 1 40.30 -12.01 -50.10
CA MET A 1 38.86 -12.20 -49.83
C MET A 1 38.57 -12.77 -48.44
N ARG A 2 38.96 -14.02 -48.14
CA ARG A 2 38.61 -14.74 -46.88
C ARG A 2 38.93 -14.00 -45.57
N TRP A 3 40.05 -13.28 -45.53
CA TRP A 3 40.49 -12.50 -44.36
C TRP A 3 39.61 -11.27 -44.10
N LEU A 4 39.16 -10.59 -45.16
CA LEU A 4 38.26 -9.44 -45.07
C LEU A 4 36.88 -9.87 -44.57
N PHE A 5 36.33 -10.96 -45.10
CA PHE A 5 35.07 -11.53 -44.62
C PHE A 5 35.12 -11.91 -43.14
N ARG A 6 36.24 -12.49 -42.69
CA ARG A 6 36.43 -12.88 -41.29
C ARG A 6 36.45 -11.68 -40.34
N ARG A 7 37.09 -10.57 -40.74
CA ARG A 7 37.07 -9.32 -39.97
C ARG A 7 35.70 -8.66 -39.97
N LEU A 8 35.02 -8.63 -41.11
CA LEU A 8 33.65 -8.13 -41.22
C LEU A 8 32.70 -8.89 -40.30
N THR A 9 32.74 -10.22 -40.28
CA THR A 9 31.91 -11.03 -39.37
C THR A 9 32.23 -10.77 -37.91
N ALA A 10 33.50 -10.58 -37.54
CA ALA A 10 33.88 -10.27 -36.16
C ALA A 10 33.35 -8.90 -35.72
N VAL A 11 33.42 -7.89 -36.61
CA VAL A 11 32.89 -6.55 -36.33
C VAL A 11 31.38 -6.58 -36.18
N VAL A 12 30.67 -7.31 -37.05
CA VAL A 12 29.22 -7.46 -36.96
C VAL A 12 28.82 -8.13 -35.64
N VAL A 13 29.43 -9.26 -35.28
CA VAL A 13 29.14 -9.95 -34.02
C VAL A 13 29.41 -9.07 -32.81
N ALA A 14 30.53 -8.32 -32.81
CA ALA A 14 30.86 -7.40 -31.72
C ALA A 14 29.82 -6.26 -31.62
N ALA A 15 29.43 -5.67 -32.75
CA ALA A 15 28.43 -4.62 -32.79
C ALA A 15 27.06 -5.11 -32.33
N THR A 16 26.61 -6.28 -32.80
CA THR A 16 25.33 -6.86 -32.39
C THR A 16 25.33 -7.25 -30.91
N GLY A 17 26.44 -7.81 -30.42
CA GLY A 17 26.61 -8.14 -29.01
C GLY A 17 26.59 -6.90 -28.11
N ALA A 18 27.24 -5.80 -28.54
CA ALA A 18 27.22 -4.53 -27.82
C ALA A 18 25.81 -3.94 -27.75
N ILE A 19 25.05 -3.97 -28.86
CA ILE A 19 23.67 -3.47 -28.90
C ILE A 19 22.78 -4.30 -27.98
N ALA A 20 22.86 -5.64 -28.04
CA ALA A 20 22.09 -6.52 -27.17
C ALA A 20 22.42 -6.28 -25.69
N ALA A 21 23.70 -6.10 -25.36
CA ALA A 21 24.12 -5.78 -24.00
C ALA A 21 23.56 -4.43 -23.53
N THR A 22 23.55 -3.40 -24.36
CA THR A 22 22.98 -2.10 -23.99
C THR A 22 21.47 -2.15 -23.77
N VAL A 23 20.72 -2.95 -24.56
CA VAL A 23 19.26 -3.10 -24.39
C VAL A 23 18.91 -3.88 -23.12
N ILE A 24 19.73 -4.86 -22.73
CA ILE A 24 19.53 -5.65 -21.50
C ILE A 24 20.02 -4.86 -20.27
N ALA A 25 21.10 -4.10 -20.41
CA ALA A 25 21.73 -3.38 -19.30
C ALA A 25 21.17 -1.98 -19.07
N THR A 26 20.35 -1.42 -19.97
CA THR A 26 19.51 -0.27 -19.59
C THR A 26 18.57 -0.75 -18.50
N PRO A 27 18.66 -0.24 -17.26
CA PRO A 27 17.63 -0.49 -16.28
C PRO A 27 16.38 0.16 -16.84
N GLY A 28 15.53 -0.63 -17.50
CA GLY A 28 14.13 -0.27 -17.63
C GLY A 28 13.64 -0.19 -16.20
N ILE A 29 13.50 1.05 -15.70
CA ILE A 29 13.15 1.45 -14.34
C ILE A 29 12.55 0.25 -13.62
N SER A 30 13.40 -0.49 -12.91
CA SER A 30 12.92 -1.68 -12.25
C SER A 30 12.09 -1.21 -11.08
N SER A 31 11.16 -2.03 -10.58
CA SER A 31 10.33 -1.68 -9.41
C SER A 31 11.14 -1.25 -8.17
N ALA A 32 12.46 -1.42 -8.19
CA ALA A 32 13.42 -1.03 -7.16
C ALA A 32 13.86 0.45 -7.17
N GLU A 33 13.48 1.27 -8.16
CA GLU A 33 13.98 2.65 -8.33
C GLU A 33 12.92 3.76 -8.21
N CYS A 34 11.67 3.41 -7.91
CA CYS A 34 10.70 4.46 -7.60
C CYS A 34 11.11 5.19 -6.31
N ASP A 35 10.91 6.50 -6.28
CA ASP A 35 11.07 7.29 -5.07
C ASP A 35 10.22 6.69 -3.94
N SER A 36 10.66 6.88 -2.69
CA SER A 36 9.97 6.44 -1.47
C SER A 36 8.47 6.73 -1.40
N ASN A 37 7.99 7.80 -2.07
CA ASN A 37 6.58 8.18 -2.12
C ASN A 37 5.88 7.83 -3.44
N MET A 38 6.43 6.91 -4.23
CA MET A 38 5.87 6.48 -5.51
C MET A 38 5.75 4.96 -5.58
N SER A 39 4.79 4.48 -6.36
CA SER A 39 4.59 3.08 -6.65
C SER A 39 4.77 2.80 -8.14
N TRP A 40 5.34 1.64 -8.46
CA TRP A 40 5.53 1.18 -9.83
C TRP A 40 4.23 0.62 -10.39
N ASN A 41 3.75 1.19 -11.50
CA ASN A 41 2.61 0.67 -12.23
C ASN A 41 3.08 -0.25 -13.37
N VAL A 42 2.88 -1.55 -13.22
CA VAL A 42 3.30 -2.57 -14.21
C VAL A 42 2.53 -2.45 -15.54
N ALA A 43 1.31 -1.91 -15.53
CA ALA A 43 0.51 -1.76 -16.74
C ALA A 43 0.99 -0.59 -17.63
N THR A 44 1.54 0.46 -17.02
CA THR A 44 2.01 1.66 -17.75
C THR A 44 3.53 1.80 -17.76
N PHE A 45 4.27 0.97 -17.02
CA PHE A 45 5.72 1.07 -16.82
C PHE A 45 6.16 2.46 -16.29
N GLU A 46 5.37 3.03 -15.39
CA GLU A 46 5.63 4.35 -14.80
C GLU A 46 5.63 4.29 -13.27
N CYS A 47 6.51 5.06 -12.62
CA CYS A 47 6.40 5.38 -11.19
C CYS A 47 5.42 6.54 -11.02
N LYS A 48 4.40 6.38 -10.18
CA LYS A 48 3.45 7.45 -9.83
C LYS A 48 3.25 7.54 -8.33
N PRO A 49 2.98 8.74 -7.79
CA PRO A 49 2.50 8.84 -6.42
C PRO A 49 1.19 8.07 -6.28
N PRO A 50 0.90 7.50 -5.09
CA PRO A 50 -0.40 6.94 -4.79
C PRO A 50 -1.50 7.99 -5.06
N PRO A 51 -2.67 7.58 -5.56
CA PRO A 51 -3.79 8.49 -5.69
C PRO A 51 -4.15 9.07 -4.31
N ALA A 52 -4.61 10.32 -4.30
CA ALA A 52 -5.16 10.92 -3.09
C ALA A 52 -6.34 10.06 -2.58
N SER A 53 -6.56 10.11 -1.26
CA SER A 53 -7.78 9.51 -0.69
C SER A 53 -9.00 10.12 -1.36
N PRO A 54 -9.98 9.32 -1.79
CA PRO A 54 -11.15 9.85 -2.45
C PRO A 54 -11.98 10.71 -1.49
N GLU A 55 -12.72 11.69 -2.01
CA GLU A 55 -13.48 12.65 -1.18
C GLU A 55 -14.55 11.99 -0.29
N TRP A 56 -15.07 10.84 -0.70
CA TRP A 56 -16.03 10.07 0.10
C TRP A 56 -15.39 9.34 1.28
N TYR A 57 -14.06 9.20 1.30
CA TYR A 57 -13.36 8.50 2.38
C TYR A 57 -13.21 9.43 3.58
N ALA A 58 -14.01 9.17 4.61
CA ALA A 58 -13.84 9.79 5.92
C ALA A 58 -12.84 8.96 6.74
N PRO A 59 -11.73 9.56 7.22
CA PRO A 59 -10.86 8.86 8.16
C PRO A 59 -11.63 8.58 9.45
N LYS A 60 -11.31 7.44 10.06
CA LYS A 60 -11.86 7.07 11.37
C LYS A 60 -11.55 8.16 12.41
N PRO A 61 -12.48 8.48 13.32
CA PRO A 61 -12.23 9.44 14.37
C PRO A 61 -11.10 8.96 15.32
N PRO A 62 -10.29 9.87 15.89
CA PRO A 62 -9.12 9.50 16.69
C PRO A 62 -9.40 8.65 17.94
N TYR A 63 -10.61 8.75 18.50
CA TYR A 63 -11.03 7.98 19.68
C TYR A 63 -11.46 6.55 19.33
N ALA A 64 -11.77 6.27 18.06
CA ALA A 64 -12.33 4.99 17.68
C ALA A 64 -11.23 3.93 17.66
N PRO A 65 -11.45 2.75 18.27
CA PRO A 65 -10.46 1.68 18.29
C PRO A 65 -10.02 1.25 16.88
N PRO A 66 -8.81 0.68 16.72
CA PRO A 66 -8.29 0.27 15.41
C PRO A 66 -9.21 -0.71 14.65
N PHE A 67 -9.98 -1.53 15.38
CA PHE A 67 -10.92 -2.50 14.83
C PHE A 67 -12.32 -1.95 14.54
N ALA A 68 -12.62 -0.72 14.97
CA ALA A 68 -13.95 -0.13 14.84
C ALA A 68 -14.20 0.41 13.41
N SER A 69 -15.45 0.74 13.07
CA SER A 69 -15.77 1.33 11.76
C SER A 69 -15.38 2.81 11.67
N GLN A 70 -15.57 3.43 10.50
CA GLN A 70 -15.37 4.88 10.33
C GLN A 70 -16.46 5.69 11.04
N ASP A 71 -17.69 5.17 11.08
CA ASP A 71 -18.87 5.87 11.61
C ASP A 71 -19.17 5.55 13.09
N VAL A 72 -18.12 5.35 13.89
CA VAL A 72 -18.28 5.04 15.32
C VAL A 72 -18.67 6.33 16.04
N PRO A 73 -19.80 6.37 16.77
CA PRO A 73 -20.19 7.55 17.52
C PRO A 73 -19.21 7.81 18.68
N PRO A 74 -19.14 9.04 19.21
CA PRO A 74 -18.32 9.31 20.39
C PRO A 74 -18.77 8.46 21.59
N PRO A 75 -17.84 8.06 22.49
CA PRO A 75 -18.19 7.28 23.67
C PRO A 75 -19.13 8.06 24.60
N PRO A 76 -20.17 7.41 25.14
CA PRO A 76 -21.05 8.03 26.12
C PRO A 76 -20.31 8.27 27.44
N PRO A 77 -20.81 9.15 28.33
CA PRO A 77 -20.29 9.26 29.69
C PRO A 77 -20.44 7.93 30.44
N ARG A 78 -19.44 7.58 31.26
CA ARG A 78 -19.53 6.38 32.10
C ARG A 78 -20.70 6.51 33.09
N PRO A 79 -21.64 5.55 33.12
CA PRO A 79 -22.70 5.52 34.12
C PRO A 79 -22.14 5.42 35.55
N TRP A 80 -22.78 6.10 36.51
CA TRP A 80 -22.30 6.19 37.90
C TRP A 80 -22.18 4.83 38.60
N TRP A 81 -23.05 3.89 38.26
CA TRP A 81 -23.07 2.54 38.82
C TRP A 81 -21.99 1.64 38.22
N SER A 82 -21.45 2.00 37.06
CA SER A 82 -20.51 1.16 36.33
C SER A 82 -19.07 1.47 36.77
N PRO A 83 -18.27 0.45 37.12
CA PRO A 83 -16.84 0.60 37.35
C PRO A 83 -16.02 0.67 36.06
N ASN A 84 -16.61 0.37 34.89
CA ASN A 84 -15.90 0.20 33.63
C ASN A 84 -16.13 1.39 32.69
N GLU A 85 -15.07 1.90 32.07
CA GLU A 85 -15.18 2.88 30.97
C GLU A 85 -15.89 2.27 29.75
N PRO A 86 -16.64 3.08 28.98
CA PRO A 86 -17.29 2.63 27.74
C PRO A 86 -16.28 2.04 26.76
N MET A 87 -16.55 0.84 26.28
CA MET A 87 -15.84 0.20 25.18
C MET A 87 -16.75 0.03 23.97
N TRP A 88 -16.18 0.10 22.77
CA TRP A 88 -16.91 -0.17 21.54
C TRP A 88 -16.97 -1.68 21.28
N SER A 89 -18.17 -2.23 21.09
CA SER A 89 -18.35 -3.60 20.63
C SER A 89 -18.61 -3.64 19.13
N VAL A 90 -17.78 -4.36 18.37
CA VAL A 90 -18.01 -4.62 16.93
C VAL A 90 -19.20 -5.55 16.71
N GLY A 91 -19.38 -6.56 17.56
CA GLY A 91 -20.49 -7.51 17.40
C GLY A 91 -21.85 -6.86 17.58
N PHE A 92 -21.94 -5.88 18.49
CA PHE A 92 -23.20 -5.18 18.77
C PHE A 92 -23.30 -3.78 18.14
N HIS A 93 -22.22 -3.26 17.56
CA HIS A 93 -22.13 -1.89 17.04
C HIS A 93 -22.62 -0.83 18.05
N GLN A 94 -22.25 -0.99 19.32
CA GLN A 94 -22.68 -0.10 20.40
C GLN A 94 -21.59 0.06 21.48
N TRP A 95 -21.70 1.14 22.24
CA TRP A 95 -20.90 1.37 23.44
C TRP A 95 -21.47 0.59 24.63
N GLY A 96 -20.61 0.19 25.56
CA GLY A 96 -21.02 -0.57 26.73
C GLY A 96 -19.83 -1.10 27.52
N ALA A 97 -20.05 -2.12 28.34
CA ALA A 97 -18.99 -2.90 28.96
C ALA A 97 -19.41 -4.34 29.25
N TYR A 98 -18.41 -5.20 29.47
CA TYR A 98 -18.63 -6.57 29.90
C TYR A 98 -18.66 -6.69 31.43
N PHE A 99 -19.66 -7.41 31.94
CA PHE A 99 -19.82 -7.77 33.33
C PHE A 99 -19.93 -9.29 33.43
N ASN A 100 -18.89 -9.95 33.95
CA ASN A 100 -18.84 -11.42 34.04
C ASN A 100 -19.17 -12.12 32.72
N GLY A 101 -18.70 -11.58 31.59
CA GLY A 101 -18.95 -12.11 30.25
C GLY A 101 -20.28 -11.67 29.61
N VAL A 102 -21.13 -10.92 30.33
CA VAL A 102 -22.38 -10.37 29.80
C VAL A 102 -22.15 -8.96 29.28
N TRP A 103 -22.60 -8.67 28.07
CA TRP A 103 -22.55 -7.34 27.49
C TRP A 103 -23.68 -6.46 28.04
N VAL A 104 -23.32 -5.28 28.55
CA VAL A 104 -24.28 -4.25 28.99
C VAL A 104 -24.05 -2.99 28.17
N PRO A 105 -25.01 -2.54 27.35
CA PRO A 105 -24.88 -1.31 26.58
C PRO A 105 -24.94 -0.08 27.49
N TYR A 106 -24.28 0.98 27.06
CA TYR A 106 -24.33 2.30 27.70
C TYR A 106 -25.10 3.30 26.84
#